data_AF-A0A1H2GVJ9-F1
#
_entry.id   AF-A0A1H2GVJ9-F1
#
_cell.length_a   1.000
_cell.length_b   1.000
_cell.length_c   1.000
_cell.angle_alpha   90.00
_cell.angle_beta   90.00
_cell.angle_gamma   90.00
#
_symmetry.space_group_name_H-M   'P 1'
#
loop_
_entity.id
_entity.type
_entity.pdbx_description
1 polymer ?
#
loop_
_entity_poly.entity_id
_entity_poly.type
_entity_poly.pdbx_seq_one_letter_code
_entity_poly.pdbx_strand_id
1 'polypeptide(L)'
;MKILKSPKPGDLFYIPAVDASETPGFVIARYIELIPPALGHLVEVFARFYTHIPSSIAEVDTSHRLFRPIFCSMRFSDIPRWKILFSDPDYKKTSSNYESIQFAFGSKIWIGAHIQAATPEQLSGVEPSICWRMDHIIYRVIAHLRHALNENDCMGHFELPEDLRVGNDVALERVNKAAHSMQELFDDK
;
A
#
# COMPACT_ATOMS: atom_id res chain seq x y z
N MET A 1 3.12 8.33 -18.54
CA MET A 1 3.34 7.34 -17.44
C MET A 1 2.98 5.93 -17.91
N LYS A 2 3.40 4.85 -17.23
CA LYS A 2 3.10 3.47 -17.65
C LYS A 2 2.12 2.80 -16.70
N ILE A 3 1.21 2.00 -17.26
CA ILE A 3 0.30 1.17 -16.49
C ILE A 3 1.05 0.18 -15.58
N LEU A 4 0.65 0.04 -14.31
CA LEU A 4 1.19 -0.90 -13.33
C LEU A 4 0.74 -2.34 -13.66
N LYS A 5 1.42 -2.98 -14.60
CA LYS A 5 1.15 -4.37 -15.04
C LYS A 5 2.29 -5.33 -14.72
N SER A 6 3.53 -4.86 -14.83
CA SER A 6 4.73 -5.67 -14.63
C SER A 6 5.81 -4.82 -13.96
N PRO A 7 5.59 -4.42 -12.69
CA PRO A 7 6.53 -3.56 -11.99
C PRO A 7 7.87 -4.27 -11.77
N LYS A 8 8.93 -3.48 -11.71
CA LYS A 8 10.28 -3.89 -11.34
C LYS A 8 10.61 -3.33 -9.95
N PRO A 9 11.44 -4.03 -9.15
CA PRO A 9 11.90 -3.50 -7.87
C PRO A 9 12.34 -2.04 -7.99
N GLY A 10 11.83 -1.16 -7.12
CA GLY A 10 12.11 0.28 -7.16
C GLY A 10 11.10 1.12 -7.93
N ASP A 11 10.20 0.51 -8.71
CA ASP A 11 9.11 1.26 -9.34
C ASP A 11 8.20 1.91 -8.29
N LEU A 12 7.95 3.20 -8.47
CA LEU A 12 7.06 4.02 -7.65
C LEU A 12 5.73 4.22 -8.38
N PHE A 13 4.62 3.91 -7.72
CA PHE A 13 3.27 4.02 -8.27
C PHE A 13 2.34 4.73 -7.27
N TYR A 14 1.25 5.31 -7.76
CA TYR A 14 0.27 5.98 -6.91
C TYR A 14 -0.75 4.99 -6.35
N ILE A 15 -1.25 5.29 -5.15
CA ILE A 15 -2.46 4.72 -4.58
C ILE A 15 -3.45 5.86 -4.38
N PRO A 16 -4.60 5.87 -5.08
CA PRO A 16 -5.63 6.87 -4.88
C PRO A 16 -6.07 6.93 -3.42
N ALA A 17 -6.38 8.12 -2.93
CA ALA A 17 -6.97 8.29 -1.60
C ALA A 17 -7.72 9.63 -1.50
N VAL A 18 -8.32 9.86 -0.35
CA VAL A 18 -8.68 11.18 0.13
C VAL A 18 -8.03 11.40 1.50
N ASP A 19 -7.77 12.66 1.84
CA ASP A 19 -7.29 13.01 3.17
C ASP A 19 -8.42 13.11 4.22
N ALA A 20 -8.08 13.54 5.44
CA ALA A 20 -9.04 13.78 6.51
C ALA A 20 -10.10 14.85 6.18
N SER A 21 -9.83 15.72 5.20
CA SER A 21 -10.74 16.77 4.75
C SER A 21 -11.53 16.37 3.48
N GLU A 22 -11.51 15.09 3.09
CA GLU A 22 -12.17 14.55 1.89
C GLU A 22 -11.61 15.12 0.55
N THR A 23 -10.40 15.67 0.59
CA THR A 23 -9.69 16.18 -0.59
C THR A 23 -9.12 15.01 -1.38
N PRO A 24 -9.48 14.84 -2.67
CA PRO A 24 -8.88 13.79 -3.50
C PRO A 24 -7.38 14.00 -3.73
N GLY A 25 -6.64 12.91 -3.71
CA GLY A 25 -5.21 12.89 -3.96
C GLY A 25 -4.70 11.46 -3.95
N PHE A 26 -3.44 11.29 -3.59
CA PHE A 26 -2.80 9.98 -3.59
C PHE A 26 -1.62 9.94 -2.61
N VAL A 27 -1.26 8.72 -2.22
CA VAL A 27 0.06 8.42 -1.65
C VAL A 27 0.89 7.67 -2.69
N ILE A 28 2.20 7.65 -2.50
CA ILE A 28 3.11 6.91 -3.37
C ILE A 28 3.53 5.63 -2.66
N ALA A 29 3.57 4.54 -3.41
CA ALA A 29 4.06 3.25 -2.97
C ALA A 29 5.23 2.79 -3.83
N ARG A 30 6.14 2.01 -3.24
CA ARG A 30 7.24 1.35 -3.93
C ARG A 30 6.98 -0.14 -4.05
N TYR A 31 7.20 -0.67 -5.24
CA TYR A 31 7.24 -2.11 -5.44
C TYR A 31 8.60 -2.67 -5.02
N ILE A 32 8.59 -3.67 -4.13
CA ILE A 32 9.79 -4.32 -3.61
C ILE A 32 10.10 -5.54 -4.46
N GLU A 33 9.24 -6.55 -4.45
CA GLU A 33 9.37 -7.76 -5.29
C GLU A 33 8.11 -8.64 -5.23
N LEU A 34 8.09 -9.72 -6.01
CA LEU A 34 7.12 -10.81 -5.89
C LEU A 34 7.72 -11.90 -5.01
N ILE A 35 7.05 -12.29 -3.93
CA ILE A 35 7.56 -13.32 -3.01
C ILE A 35 7.09 -14.73 -3.44
N PRO A 36 8.00 -15.64 -3.83
CA PRO A 36 7.66 -17.03 -4.17
C PRO A 36 7.28 -17.87 -2.93
N PRO A 37 6.53 -18.98 -3.10
CA PRO A 37 5.98 -19.49 -4.35
C PRO A 37 4.68 -18.81 -4.84
N ALA A 38 4.15 -17.81 -4.13
CA ALA A 38 3.20 -16.77 -4.60
C ALA A 38 2.48 -16.10 -3.41
N LEU A 39 3.21 -15.64 -2.39
CA LEU A 39 2.59 -14.92 -1.26
C LEU A 39 1.91 -13.62 -1.71
N GLY A 40 2.50 -12.97 -2.72
CA GLY A 40 1.99 -11.76 -3.33
C GLY A 40 3.13 -10.81 -3.69
N HIS A 41 2.75 -9.68 -4.26
CA HIS A 41 3.64 -8.56 -4.52
C HIS A 41 3.85 -7.77 -3.24
N LEU A 42 5.08 -7.77 -2.74
CA LEU A 42 5.48 -6.98 -1.59
C LEU A 42 5.65 -5.52 -2.00
N VAL A 43 4.97 -4.63 -1.28
CA VAL A 43 5.02 -3.19 -1.49
C VAL A 43 5.17 -2.47 -0.17
N GLU A 44 5.75 -1.27 -0.21
CA GLU A 44 5.72 -0.31 0.89
C GLU A 44 4.99 0.95 0.45
N VAL A 45 4.26 1.59 1.36
CA VAL A 45 3.47 2.79 1.09
C VAL A 45 4.02 3.93 1.94
N PHE A 46 4.27 5.09 1.35
CA PHE A 46 4.89 6.24 2.04
C PHE A 46 3.84 7.19 2.61
N ALA A 47 4.20 7.89 3.70
CA ALA A 47 3.26 8.68 4.50
C ALA A 47 2.80 9.98 3.82
N ARG A 48 3.60 10.55 2.93
CA ARG A 48 3.29 11.84 2.31
C ARG A 48 2.10 11.72 1.36
N PHE A 49 1.09 12.56 1.59
CA PHE A 49 -0.06 12.74 0.72
C PHE A 49 0.21 13.82 -0.33
N TYR A 50 -0.20 13.56 -1.56
CA TYR A 50 0.01 14.42 -2.72
C TYR A 50 -1.31 14.75 -3.40
N THR A 51 -1.49 16.02 -3.75
CA THR A 51 -2.60 16.51 -4.60
C THR A 51 -2.12 16.85 -6.02
N HIS A 52 -0.81 16.84 -6.24
CA HIS A 52 -0.18 17.14 -7.52
C HIS A 52 0.91 16.12 -7.79
N ILE A 53 1.13 15.82 -9.07
CA ILE A 53 2.16 14.87 -9.52
C ILE A 53 3.54 15.50 -9.27
N PRO A 54 4.43 14.85 -8.48
CA PRO A 54 5.80 15.31 -8.33
C PRO A 54 6.48 15.48 -9.68
N SER A 55 7.40 16.44 -9.81
CA SER A 55 8.08 16.72 -11.07
C SER A 55 9.19 15.68 -11.36
N SER A 56 9.72 15.07 -10.30
CA SER A 56 10.81 14.10 -10.36
C SER A 56 10.79 13.14 -9.17
N ILE A 57 11.57 12.06 -9.26
CA ILE A 57 11.72 11.09 -8.17
C ILE A 57 12.32 11.72 -6.90
N ALA A 58 13.17 12.75 -7.04
CA ALA A 58 13.80 13.43 -5.90
C ALA A 58 12.80 14.20 -5.02
N GLU A 59 11.62 14.51 -5.55
CA GLU A 59 10.53 15.15 -4.79
C GLU A 59 9.65 14.14 -4.05
N VAL A 60 9.83 12.83 -4.30
CA VAL A 60 9.09 11.79 -3.61
C VAL A 60 9.71 11.54 -2.23
N ASP A 61 8.97 11.87 -1.19
CA ASP A 61 9.35 11.57 0.17
C ASP A 61 9.17 10.07 0.48
N THR A 62 10.30 9.38 0.68
CA THR A 62 10.34 7.97 1.09
C THR A 62 10.94 7.77 2.49
N SER A 63 11.00 8.83 3.30
CA SER A 63 11.60 8.79 4.64
C SER A 63 10.76 8.01 5.65
N HIS A 64 9.43 8.09 5.52
CA HIS A 64 8.46 7.47 6.42
C HIS A 64 7.44 6.64 5.64
N ARG A 65 7.10 5.48 6.20
CA ARG A 65 6.01 4.65 5.70
C ARG A 65 4.70 5.11 6.29
N LEU A 66 3.62 4.97 5.54
CA LEU A 66 2.27 5.16 6.07
C LEU A 66 1.88 3.99 6.97
N PHE A 67 2.28 2.79 6.59
CA PHE A 67 2.13 1.57 7.38
C PHE A 67 3.18 0.51 7.02
N ARG A 68 3.25 -0.57 7.81
CA ARG A 68 4.14 -1.72 7.54
C ARG A 68 3.97 -2.24 6.10
N PRO A 69 5.03 -2.73 5.45
CA PRO A 69 4.91 -3.33 4.12
C PRO A 69 3.83 -4.42 4.06
N ILE A 70 3.17 -4.54 2.92
CA ILE A 70 2.06 -5.49 2.71
C ILE A 70 2.25 -6.33 1.46
N PHE A 71 1.61 -7.50 1.42
CA PHE A 71 1.42 -8.23 0.18
C PHE A 71 0.18 -7.74 -0.56
N CYS A 72 0.25 -7.64 -1.88
CA CYS A 72 -0.89 -7.36 -2.73
C CYS A 72 -0.92 -8.25 -3.96
N SER A 73 -2.09 -8.35 -4.58
CA SER A 73 -2.29 -9.23 -5.73
C SER A 73 -1.76 -8.67 -7.05
N MET A 74 -1.61 -7.34 -7.16
CA MET A 74 -1.43 -6.60 -8.42
C MET A 74 -2.52 -6.91 -9.47
N ARG A 75 -3.69 -7.38 -9.03
CA ARG A 75 -4.87 -7.62 -9.87
C ARG A 75 -5.89 -6.51 -9.66
N PHE A 76 -6.28 -5.89 -10.75
CA PHE A 76 -7.25 -4.80 -10.79
C PHE A 76 -8.55 -5.34 -11.39
N SER A 77 -9.63 -5.35 -10.59
CA SER A 77 -10.98 -5.78 -11.01
C SER A 77 -11.95 -4.61 -11.08
N ASP A 78 -12.06 -3.86 -9.99
CA ASP A 78 -13.18 -2.93 -9.75
C ASP A 78 -12.78 -1.46 -9.81
N ILE A 79 -11.49 -1.18 -10.00
CA ILE A 79 -10.94 0.18 -10.11
C ILE A 79 -10.03 0.29 -11.33
N PRO A 80 -9.85 1.52 -11.88
CA PRO A 80 -8.86 1.76 -12.91
C PRO A 80 -7.46 1.30 -12.48
N ARG A 81 -6.69 0.83 -13.46
CA ARG A 81 -5.34 0.34 -13.19
C ARG A 81 -4.41 1.51 -12.91
N TRP A 82 -3.70 1.45 -11.79
CA TRP A 82 -2.76 2.49 -11.39
C TRP A 82 -1.57 2.58 -12.35
N LYS A 83 -0.84 3.69 -12.28
CA LYS A 83 0.34 3.96 -13.13
C LYS A 83 1.61 4.04 -12.28
N ILE A 84 2.71 3.56 -12.87
CA ILE A 84 4.07 3.80 -12.43
C ILE A 84 4.40 5.26 -12.78
N LEU A 85 4.73 6.03 -11.75
CA LEU A 85 5.11 7.43 -11.83
C LEU A 85 6.60 7.56 -12.15
N PHE A 86 7.42 6.81 -11.44
CA PHE A 86 8.88 6.84 -11.57
C PHE A 86 9.45 5.43 -11.43
N SER A 87 10.62 5.20 -12.00
CA SER A 87 11.40 3.99 -11.81
C SER A 87 12.74 4.37 -11.17
N ASP A 88 13.07 3.72 -10.06
CA ASP A 88 14.39 3.80 -9.43
C ASP A 88 15.24 2.58 -9.84
N PRO A 89 16.07 2.68 -10.88
CA PRO A 89 16.89 1.55 -11.33
C PRO A 89 18.00 1.17 -10.34
N ASP A 90 18.35 2.07 -9.43
CA ASP A 90 19.42 1.88 -8.43
C ASP A 90 18.88 1.37 -7.08
N TYR A 91 17.56 1.11 -7.01
CA TYR A 91 16.90 0.61 -5.82
C TYR A 91 17.54 -0.68 -5.31
N LYS A 92 17.80 -0.70 -3.99
CA LYS A 92 18.28 -1.86 -3.25
C LYS A 92 17.29 -2.17 -2.14
N LYS A 93 17.05 -3.46 -1.90
CA LYS A 93 16.13 -3.94 -0.83
C LYS A 93 16.51 -3.45 0.57
N THR A 94 17.79 -3.13 0.80
CA THR A 94 18.26 -2.52 2.05
C THR A 94 17.63 -1.14 2.30
N SER A 95 17.29 -0.39 1.25
CA SER A 95 16.57 0.88 1.37
C SER A 95 15.14 0.71 1.91
N SER A 96 14.58 -0.50 1.83
CA SER A 96 13.30 -0.87 2.44
C SER A 96 13.49 -1.70 3.71
N ASN A 97 14.69 -1.73 4.30
CA ASN A 97 14.99 -2.53 5.50
C ASN A 97 14.46 -3.98 5.39
N TYR A 98 14.62 -4.58 4.21
CA TYR A 98 13.94 -5.83 3.82
C TYR A 98 14.12 -6.98 4.82
N GLU A 99 15.33 -7.13 5.35
CA GLU A 99 15.69 -8.16 6.35
C GLU A 99 14.91 -8.06 7.67
N SER A 100 14.24 -6.94 7.91
CA SER A 100 13.41 -6.71 9.11
C SER A 100 11.90 -6.79 8.83
N ILE A 101 11.47 -6.94 7.58
CA ILE A 101 10.04 -6.98 7.24
C ILE A 101 9.47 -8.31 7.75
N GLN A 102 8.40 -8.23 8.55
CA GLN A 102 7.81 -9.40 9.21
C GLN A 102 6.37 -9.62 8.80
N PHE A 103 6.00 -10.90 8.63
CA PHE A 103 4.61 -11.31 8.45
C PHE A 103 4.27 -12.54 9.29
N ALA A 104 3.08 -12.54 9.89
CA ALA A 104 2.56 -13.66 10.67
C ALA A 104 1.88 -14.71 9.76
N PHE A 105 2.27 -15.98 9.92
CA PHE A 105 1.83 -17.15 9.16
C PHE A 105 1.41 -18.28 10.09
N GLY A 106 0.19 -18.22 10.64
CA GLY A 106 -0.25 -19.22 11.63
C GLY A 106 0.69 -19.25 12.83
N SER A 107 1.42 -20.35 13.04
CA SER A 107 2.44 -20.49 14.10
C SER A 107 3.88 -20.15 13.66
N LYS A 108 4.04 -19.51 12.50
CA LYS A 108 5.33 -19.14 11.91
C LYS A 108 5.39 -17.65 11.66
N ILE A 109 6.61 -17.13 11.61
CA ILE A 109 6.90 -15.77 11.18
C ILE A 109 7.79 -15.82 9.94
N TRP A 110 7.45 -15.00 8.95
CA TRP A 110 8.31 -14.71 7.81
C TRP A 110 9.08 -13.44 8.12
N ILE A 111 10.41 -13.46 7.97
CA ILE A 111 11.30 -12.32 8.19
C ILE A 111 12.29 -12.27 7.03
N GLY A 112 12.27 -11.23 6.20
CA GLY A 112 13.30 -11.01 5.19
C GLY A 112 13.56 -12.19 4.24
N ALA A 113 12.51 -12.86 3.74
CA ALA A 113 12.56 -14.09 2.94
C ALA A 113 12.78 -15.42 3.71
N HIS A 114 12.92 -15.41 5.03
CA HIS A 114 13.09 -16.61 5.84
C HIS A 114 11.85 -16.91 6.67
N ILE A 115 11.46 -18.18 6.75
CA ILE A 115 10.34 -18.64 7.59
C ILE A 115 10.89 -19.40 8.78
N GLN A 116 10.45 -19.05 9.98
CA GLN A 116 10.79 -19.74 11.22
C GLN A 116 9.58 -19.91 12.14
N ALA A 117 9.68 -20.83 13.10
CA ALA A 117 8.66 -20.98 14.14
C ALA A 117 8.62 -19.72 15.02
N ALA A 118 7.43 -19.37 15.51
CA ALA A 118 7.23 -18.21 16.38
C ALA A 118 6.25 -18.54 17.51
N THR A 119 6.47 -17.93 18.67
CA THR A 119 5.52 -17.99 19.79
C THR A 119 4.34 -17.03 19.54
N PRO A 120 3.18 -17.24 20.21
CA PRO A 120 2.05 -16.31 20.11
C PRO A 120 2.43 -14.86 20.44
N GLU A 121 3.33 -14.64 21.40
CA GLU A 121 3.79 -13.31 21.79
C GLU A 121 4.63 -12.66 20.69
N GLN A 122 5.46 -13.44 19.98
CA GLN A 122 6.24 -12.94 18.83
C GLN A 122 5.36 -12.60 17.63
N LEU A 123 4.19 -13.22 17.50
CA LEU A 123 3.23 -12.97 16.42
C LEU A 123 2.30 -11.80 16.74
N SER A 124 2.17 -11.43 18.01
CA SER A 124 1.34 -10.31 18.44
C SER A 124 1.86 -9.01 17.83
N GLY A 125 0.98 -8.30 17.12
CA GLY A 125 1.32 -7.01 16.48
C GLY A 125 2.17 -7.14 15.21
N VAL A 126 2.41 -8.35 14.70
CA VAL A 126 3.03 -8.56 13.39
C VAL A 126 1.95 -8.48 12.30
N GLU A 127 2.28 -7.88 11.16
CA GLU A 127 1.38 -7.78 10.01
C GLU A 127 0.93 -9.20 9.59
N PRO A 128 -0.38 -9.47 9.48
CA PRO A 128 -0.85 -10.77 9.03
C PRO A 128 -0.47 -10.99 7.55
N SER A 129 -0.27 -12.25 7.16
CA SER A 129 0.05 -12.65 5.78
C SER A 129 -1.15 -12.58 4.83
N ILE A 130 -1.78 -11.39 4.74
CA ILE A 130 -2.91 -11.12 3.86
C ILE A 130 -2.39 -10.65 2.51
N CYS A 131 -2.82 -11.30 1.44
CA CYS A 131 -2.63 -10.81 0.07
C CYS A 131 -3.77 -9.86 -0.29
N TRP A 132 -3.52 -8.56 -0.16
CA TRP A 132 -4.52 -7.51 -0.35
C TRP A 132 -4.94 -7.37 -1.82
N ARG A 133 -6.24 -7.15 -2.05
CA ARG A 133 -6.74 -6.68 -3.35
C ARG A 133 -6.39 -5.21 -3.52
N MET A 134 -6.17 -4.77 -4.76
CA MET A 134 -5.66 -3.42 -5.03
C MET A 134 -6.61 -2.32 -4.54
N ASP A 135 -7.90 -2.50 -4.75
CA ASP A 135 -8.95 -1.61 -4.25
C ASP A 135 -9.02 -1.57 -2.72
N HIS A 136 -8.88 -2.71 -2.04
CA HIS A 136 -8.87 -2.76 -0.57
C HIS A 136 -7.72 -1.96 0.07
N ILE A 137 -6.59 -1.78 -0.64
CA ILE A 137 -5.48 -0.96 -0.14
C ILE A 137 -5.90 0.51 -0.03
N ILE A 138 -6.80 1.00 -0.90
CA ILE A 138 -7.32 2.37 -0.83
C ILE A 138 -8.05 2.60 0.49
N TYR A 139 -8.87 1.64 0.94
CA TYR A 139 -9.56 1.71 2.23
C TYR A 139 -8.55 1.83 3.39
N ARG A 140 -7.49 1.01 3.37
CA ARG A 140 -6.44 1.07 4.39
C ARG A 140 -5.74 2.43 4.39
N VAL A 141 -5.30 2.91 3.23
CA VAL A 141 -4.65 4.21 3.10
C VAL A 141 -5.54 5.32 3.66
N ILE A 142 -6.82 5.36 3.27
CA ILE A 142 -7.77 6.34 3.78
C ILE A 142 -7.92 6.24 5.29
N ALA A 143 -8.01 5.03 5.86
CA ALA A 143 -8.11 4.85 7.30
C ALA A 143 -6.90 5.43 8.06
N HIS A 144 -5.68 5.24 7.54
CA HIS A 144 -4.48 5.86 8.13
C HIS A 144 -4.46 7.38 7.95
N LEU A 145 -4.80 7.90 6.76
CA LEU A 145 -4.84 9.35 6.51
C LEU A 145 -5.90 10.08 7.35
N ARG A 146 -6.92 9.35 7.83
CA ARG A 146 -7.95 9.85 8.74
C ARG A 146 -7.66 9.57 10.22
N HIS A 147 -6.47 9.05 10.53
CA HIS A 147 -6.04 8.71 11.89
C HIS A 147 -6.91 7.65 12.59
N ALA A 148 -7.63 6.82 11.83
CA ALA A 148 -8.32 5.65 12.37
C ALA A 148 -7.36 4.46 12.63
N LEU A 149 -6.17 4.51 12.02
CA LEU A 149 -5.07 3.56 12.22
C LEU A 149 -3.74 4.32 12.36
N ASN A 150 -2.89 3.89 13.28
CA ASN A 150 -1.52 4.38 13.44
C ASN A 150 -0.54 3.69 12.46
N GLU A 151 0.68 4.22 12.28
CA GLU A 151 1.71 3.74 11.33
C GLU A 151 2.04 2.23 11.44
N ASN A 152 1.72 1.61 12.55
CA ASN A 152 2.06 0.22 12.83
C ASN A 152 0.85 -0.58 13.32
N ASP A 153 -0.35 -0.13 12.99
CA ASP A 153 -1.54 -0.91 13.28
C ASP A 153 -1.78 -1.91 12.15
N CYS A 154 -2.04 -3.16 12.54
CA CYS A 154 -2.61 -4.15 11.64
C CYS A 154 -4.08 -3.76 11.38
N MET A 155 -4.53 -3.82 10.13
CA MET A 155 -5.92 -3.49 9.83
C MET A 155 -6.84 -4.68 10.11
N GLY A 156 -7.51 -4.65 11.26
CA GLY A 156 -8.67 -5.50 11.54
C GLY A 156 -9.93 -4.94 10.90
N HIS A 157 -10.61 -5.71 10.04
CA HIS A 157 -11.79 -5.23 9.30
C HIS A 157 -12.89 -4.65 10.21
N PHE A 158 -13.14 -5.28 11.37
CA PHE A 158 -14.18 -4.86 12.31
C PHE A 158 -13.74 -3.78 13.31
N GLU A 159 -12.45 -3.41 13.31
CA GLU A 159 -11.89 -2.44 14.25
C GLU A 159 -12.00 -1.00 13.73
N LEU A 160 -12.20 -0.83 12.42
CA LEU A 160 -12.38 0.49 11.81
C LEU A 160 -13.77 1.09 12.11
N PRO A 161 -13.92 2.42 12.08
CA PRO A 161 -15.24 3.07 11.94
C PRO A 161 -16.01 2.52 10.73
N GLU A 162 -17.33 2.36 10.85
CA GLU A 162 -18.16 1.73 9.80
C GLU A 162 -18.06 2.42 8.44
N ASP A 163 -17.95 3.75 8.44
CA ASP A 163 -17.82 4.58 7.23
C ASP A 163 -16.43 4.48 6.56
N LEU A 164 -15.53 3.66 7.10
CA LEU A 164 -14.21 3.32 6.56
C LEU A 164 -14.05 1.83 6.23
N ARG A 165 -15.08 1.01 6.49
CA ARG A 165 -15.04 -0.44 6.25
C ARG A 165 -15.38 -0.79 4.80
N VAL A 166 -14.73 -1.83 4.30
CA VAL A 166 -15.12 -2.48 3.04
C VAL A 166 -16.58 -2.96 3.16
N GLY A 167 -17.40 -2.69 2.14
CA GLY A 167 -18.82 -3.07 2.12
C GLY A 167 -19.77 -2.04 2.72
N ASN A 168 -19.26 -0.92 3.25
CA ASN A 168 -20.07 0.25 3.57
C ASN A 168 -20.17 1.18 2.35
N ASP A 169 -21.37 1.67 2.04
CA ASP A 169 -21.63 2.48 0.85
C ASP A 169 -20.88 3.83 0.86
N VAL A 170 -20.75 4.48 2.03
CA VAL A 170 -20.01 5.75 2.18
C VAL A 170 -18.52 5.53 1.95
N ALA A 171 -17.97 4.44 2.48
CA ALA A 171 -16.59 4.07 2.27
C ALA A 171 -16.31 3.77 0.77
N LEU A 172 -17.22 3.05 0.13
CA LEU A 172 -17.14 2.71 -1.29
C LEU A 172 -17.21 3.95 -2.18
N GLU A 173 -18.13 4.88 -1.91
CA GLU A 173 -18.25 6.14 -2.65
C GLU A 173 -16.94 6.93 -2.59
N ARG A 174 -16.33 7.01 -1.41
CA ARG A 174 -15.04 7.69 -1.21
C ARG A 174 -13.90 7.05 -1.99
N VAL A 175 -13.82 5.72 -1.97
CA VAL A 175 -12.82 4.95 -2.74
C VAL A 175 -13.00 5.18 -4.24
N ASN A 176 -14.25 5.15 -4.72
CA ASN A 176 -14.57 5.42 -6.12
C ASN A 176 -14.21 6.86 -6.50
N LYS A 177 -14.57 7.84 -5.68
CA LYS A 177 -14.22 9.26 -5.89
C LYS A 177 -12.71 9.43 -6.01
N ALA A 178 -11.93 8.84 -5.09
CA ALA A 178 -10.48 8.89 -5.13
C ALA A 178 -9.93 8.26 -6.42
N ALA A 179 -10.40 7.07 -6.77
CA ALA A 179 -9.93 6.34 -7.96
C ALA A 179 -10.21 7.11 -9.26
N HIS A 180 -11.41 7.67 -9.43
CA HIS A 180 -11.78 8.45 -10.61
C HIS A 180 -11.01 9.77 -10.69
N SER A 181 -10.89 10.50 -9.57
CA SER A 181 -10.13 11.76 -9.55
C SER A 181 -8.67 11.55 -9.95
N MET A 182 -8.06 10.46 -9.51
CA MET A 182 -6.69 10.14 -9.90
C MET A 182 -6.60 9.66 -11.35
N GLN A 183 -7.60 8.92 -11.83
CA GLN A 183 -7.65 8.54 -13.25
C GLN A 183 -7.62 9.79 -14.14
N GLU A 184 -8.45 10.80 -13.84
CA GLU A 184 -8.47 12.08 -14.56
C GLU A 184 -7.12 12.79 -14.47
N LEU A 185 -6.59 12.98 -13.25
CA LEU A 185 -5.30 13.65 -13.02
C LEU A 185 -4.14 13.03 -13.82
N PHE A 186 -4.16 11.71 -13.96
CA PHE A 186 -3.08 10.97 -14.62
C PHE A 186 -3.37 10.65 -16.09
N ASP A 187 -4.60 10.79 -16.59
CA ASP A 187 -4.95 10.61 -18.01
C ASP A 187 -4.77 11.89 -18.83
N ASP A 188 -4.87 13.06 -18.20
CA ASP A 188 -4.59 14.35 -18.84
C ASP A 188 -3.08 14.61 -19.11
N LYS A 189 -2.21 13.61 -18.87
CA LYS A 189 -0.74 13.67 -19.07
C LYS A 189 -0.14 12.39 -19.67
#